data_AF-A0A973CNR6-F1
#
_entry.id   AF-A0A973CNR6-F1
#
_cell.length_a   1.000
_cell.length_b   1.000
_cell.length_c   1.000
_cell.angle_alpha   90.00
_cell.angle_beta   90.00
_cell.angle_gamma   90.00
#
_symmetry.space_group_name_H-M   'P 1'
#
loop_
_entity.id
_entity.type
_entity.pdbx_description
1 polymer ?
#
loop_
_entity_poly.entity_id
_entity_poly.type
_entity_poly.pdbx_seq_one_letter_code
_entity_poly.pdbx_strand_id
1 'polypeptide(L)'
;MKRIRYDSLIVMILILLLAIPGNAKDKEAGLQADEILVIANKNSLDSLAVARHFMKLRAIPKENLFLIDYAGHGKREPLDDNPLWMPHPEFEKDVVKPLKAFLEAKGLKDRILCLVTTLGTPYRLGGFSFTPVQEKALRKAFLADPKALTKFSQALSKPRVHLNKQLREALQRHS
;
A
#
# COMPACT_ATOMS: atom_id res chain seq x y z
N MET A 1 -26.30 48.08 -44.09
CA MET A 1 -26.59 47.38 -42.82
C MET A 1 -27.14 45.99 -43.10
N LYS A 2 -26.36 44.93 -42.92
CA LYS A 2 -26.80 43.53 -43.12
C LYS A 2 -27.54 43.06 -41.86
N ARG A 3 -28.86 42.84 -41.94
CA ARG A 3 -29.62 42.17 -40.88
C ARG A 3 -29.16 40.73 -40.82
N ILE A 4 -28.42 40.36 -39.79
CA ILE A 4 -28.12 38.97 -39.47
C ILE A 4 -29.47 38.33 -39.13
N ARG A 5 -29.90 37.34 -39.91
CA ARG A 5 -31.14 36.59 -39.66
C ARG A 5 -30.93 35.76 -38.39
N TYR A 6 -31.75 36.00 -37.36
CA TYR A 6 -31.65 35.32 -36.06
C TYR A 6 -31.70 33.79 -36.19
N ASP A 7 -32.29 33.28 -37.27
CA ASP A 7 -32.32 31.86 -37.63
C ASP A 7 -30.91 31.26 -37.76
N SER A 8 -29.97 31.98 -38.37
CA SER A 8 -28.58 31.53 -38.51
C SER A 8 -27.82 31.52 -37.18
N LEU A 9 -28.23 32.37 -36.23
CA LEU A 9 -27.65 32.47 -34.90
C LEU A 9 -28.13 31.33 -33.99
N ILE A 10 -29.42 30.97 -34.11
CA ILE A 10 -30.02 29.83 -33.40
C ILE A 10 -29.39 28.51 -33.89
N VAL A 11 -29.22 28.33 -35.21
CA VAL A 11 -28.57 27.13 -35.75
C VAL A 11 -27.10 27.02 -35.31
N MET A 12 -26.36 28.14 -35.26
CA MET A 12 -24.99 28.15 -34.75
C MET A 12 -24.91 27.78 -33.26
N ILE A 13 -25.83 28.28 -32.42
CA ILE A 13 -25.89 27.95 -30.99
C ILE A 13 -26.24 26.47 -30.79
N LEU A 14 -27.14 25.91 -31.59
CA LEU A 14 -27.54 24.50 -31.50
C LEU A 14 -26.38 23.55 -31.87
N ILE A 15 -25.60 23.90 -32.89
CA ILE A 15 -24.40 23.15 -33.30
C ILE A 15 -23.30 23.25 -32.24
N LEU A 16 -23.14 24.42 -31.61
CA LEU A 16 -22.17 24.63 -30.54
C LEU A 16 -22.53 23.83 -29.26
N LEU A 17 -23.82 23.66 -28.96
CA LEU A 17 -24.29 22.86 -27.83
C LEU A 17 -24.08 21.35 -28.06
N LEU A 18 -24.21 20.88 -29.30
CA LEU A 18 -23.98 19.47 -29.67
C LEU A 18 -22.49 19.11 -29.79
N ALA A 19 -21.62 20.12 -29.96
CA ALA A 19 -20.17 19.95 -30.07
C ALA A 19 -19.44 19.94 -28.72
N ILE A 20 -20.15 19.92 -27.58
CA ILE A 20 -19.52 19.71 -26.28
C ILE A 20 -19.20 18.21 -26.19
N PRO A 21 -17.92 17.78 -26.29
CA PRO A 21 -17.59 16.39 -26.05
C PRO A 21 -17.98 16.08 -24.61
N GLY A 22 -19.07 15.33 -24.45
CA GLY A 22 -19.47 14.77 -23.18
C GLY A 22 -18.39 13.81 -22.73
N ASN A 23 -17.38 14.31 -22.02
CA ASN A 23 -16.53 13.51 -21.15
C ASN A 23 -17.33 13.08 -19.92
N ALA A 24 -18.48 12.44 -20.15
CA ALA A 24 -19.06 11.55 -19.17
C ALA A 24 -18.13 10.34 -19.14
N LYS A 25 -17.02 10.47 -18.40
CA LYS A 25 -16.37 9.30 -17.80
C LYS A 25 -17.39 8.77 -16.82
N ASP A 26 -18.23 7.85 -17.29
CA ASP A 26 -19.09 7.07 -16.44
C ASP A 26 -18.21 6.53 -15.32
N LYS A 27 -18.47 7.00 -14.11
CA LYS A 27 -17.88 6.43 -12.90
C LYS A 27 -18.54 5.07 -12.73
N GLU A 28 -18.15 4.10 -13.55
CA GLU A 28 -18.36 2.69 -13.24
C GLU A 28 -17.86 2.48 -11.82
N ALA A 29 -18.65 1.76 -11.01
CA ALA A 29 -18.37 1.47 -9.60
C ALA A 29 -17.17 0.51 -9.41
N GLY A 30 -16.12 0.67 -10.22
CA GLY A 30 -14.88 -0.06 -10.21
C GLY A 30 -13.69 0.88 -10.06
N LEU A 31 -12.60 0.29 -9.57
CA LEU A 31 -11.33 0.97 -9.35
C LEU A 31 -10.79 1.53 -10.67
N GLN A 32 -10.56 2.84 -10.72
CA GLN A 32 -10.08 3.53 -11.90
C GLN A 32 -8.56 3.36 -12.06
N ALA A 33 -8.07 3.41 -13.30
CA ALA A 33 -6.65 3.21 -13.61
C ALA A 33 -5.73 4.17 -12.85
N ASP A 34 -6.21 5.37 -12.58
CA ASP A 34 -5.48 6.42 -11.90
C ASP A 34 -5.54 6.35 -10.37
N GLU A 35 -6.38 5.47 -9.83
CA GLU A 35 -6.48 5.15 -8.40
C GLU A 35 -5.56 3.97 -8.00
N ILE A 36 -4.84 3.39 -8.96
CA ILE A 36 -3.94 2.26 -8.74
C ILE A 36 -2.50 2.73 -8.74
N LEU A 37 -1.73 2.39 -7.71
CA LEU A 37 -0.27 2.50 -7.69
C LEU A 37 0.35 1.11 -7.82
N VAL A 38 1.27 0.97 -8.77
CA VAL A 38 2.04 -0.27 -8.96
C VAL A 38 3.40 -0.12 -8.27
N ILE A 39 3.78 -1.12 -7.48
CA ILE A 39 5.05 -1.22 -6.77
C ILE A 39 5.87 -2.34 -7.38
N ALA A 40 7.07 -2.03 -7.84
CA ALA A 40 7.99 -2.98 -8.44
C ALA A 40 9.39 -2.91 -7.82
N ASN A 41 10.08 -4.04 -7.78
CA ASN A 41 11.47 -4.09 -7.36
C ASN A 41 12.38 -3.71 -8.53
N LYS A 42 13.13 -2.62 -8.38
CA LYS A 42 14.03 -2.13 -9.42
C LYS A 42 15.18 -3.10 -9.74
N ASN A 43 15.51 -3.97 -8.80
CA ASN A 43 16.60 -4.93 -8.92
C ASN A 43 16.16 -6.25 -9.59
N SER A 44 14.88 -6.40 -9.95
CA SER A 44 14.33 -7.58 -10.61
C SER A 44 13.75 -7.23 -11.98
N LEU A 45 14.36 -7.76 -13.06
CA LEU A 45 13.86 -7.56 -14.42
C LEU A 45 12.45 -8.12 -14.61
N ASP A 46 12.15 -9.26 -14.01
CA ASP A 46 10.82 -9.89 -14.06
C ASP A 46 9.77 -9.03 -13.35
N SER A 47 10.10 -8.49 -12.18
CA SER A 47 9.25 -7.55 -11.44
C SER A 47 8.87 -6.35 -12.29
N LEU A 48 9.86 -5.73 -12.94
CA LEU A 48 9.66 -4.59 -13.83
C LEU A 48 8.84 -4.95 -15.07
N ALA A 49 9.09 -6.12 -15.68
CA ALA A 49 8.37 -6.59 -16.86
C ALA A 49 6.88 -6.79 -16.54
N VAL A 50 6.57 -7.47 -15.43
CA VAL A 50 5.19 -7.69 -14.96
C VAL A 50 4.50 -6.36 -14.65
N ALA A 51 5.17 -5.46 -13.93
CA ALA A 51 4.61 -4.15 -13.59
C ALA A 51 4.24 -3.36 -14.85
N ARG A 52 5.16 -3.25 -15.82
CA ARG A 52 4.92 -2.53 -17.07
C ARG A 52 3.80 -3.17 -17.90
N HIS A 53 3.77 -4.50 -17.97
CA HIS A 53 2.72 -5.22 -18.68
C HIS A 53 1.35 -4.96 -18.05
N PHE A 54 1.24 -5.06 -16.72
CA PHE A 54 0.02 -4.79 -15.98
C PHE A 54 -0.46 -3.34 -16.14
N MET A 55 0.45 -2.37 -16.03
CA MET A 55 0.13 -0.95 -16.24
C MET A 55 -0.40 -0.69 -17.65
N LYS A 56 0.21 -1.30 -18.68
CA LYS A 56 -0.25 -1.18 -20.06
C LYS A 56 -1.66 -1.76 -20.23
N LEU A 57 -1.92 -2.95 -19.69
CA LEU A 57 -3.23 -3.60 -19.78
C LEU A 57 -4.34 -2.80 -19.10
N ARG A 58 -4.04 -2.13 -17.99
CA ARG A 58 -5.00 -1.36 -17.18
C ARG A 58 -5.00 0.13 -17.48
N ALA A 59 -4.23 0.58 -18.47
CA ALA A 59 -4.04 2.00 -18.80
C ALA A 59 -3.64 2.86 -17.58
N ILE A 60 -2.85 2.29 -16.66
CA ILE A 60 -2.39 2.99 -15.45
C ILE A 60 -1.37 4.06 -15.85
N PRO A 61 -1.51 5.31 -15.34
CA PRO A 61 -0.56 6.38 -15.63
C PRO A 61 0.88 6.02 -15.24
N LYS A 62 1.87 6.49 -16.01
CA LYS A 62 3.29 6.14 -15.78
C LYS A 62 3.81 6.66 -14.44
N GLU A 63 3.26 7.76 -13.98
CA GLU A 63 3.50 8.38 -12.68
C GLU A 63 3.03 7.52 -11.50
N ASN A 64 2.16 6.55 -11.74
CA ASN A 64 1.67 5.61 -10.73
C ASN A 64 2.55 4.34 -10.64
N LEU A 65 3.85 4.48 -10.90
CA LEU A 65 4.84 3.43 -10.69
C LEU A 65 5.83 3.85 -9.60
N PHE A 66 5.85 3.09 -8.51
CA PHE A 66 6.85 3.22 -7.46
C PHE A 66 7.85 2.08 -7.55
N LEU A 67 9.14 2.42 -7.52
CA LEU A 67 10.23 1.46 -7.58
C LEU A 67 10.89 1.35 -6.22
N ILE A 68 10.82 0.16 -5.62
CA ILE A 68 11.58 -0.14 -4.41
C ILE A 68 13.00 -0.56 -4.77
N ASP A 69 13.94 -0.13 -3.95
CA ASP A 69 15.29 -0.66 -3.94
C ASP A 69 15.39 -1.75 -2.87
N TYR A 70 15.13 -2.99 -3.26
CA TYR A 70 15.24 -4.11 -2.34
C TYR A 70 16.11 -5.20 -2.96
N ALA A 71 17.21 -5.53 -2.29
CA ALA A 71 18.15 -6.51 -2.79
C ALA A 71 17.69 -7.97 -2.57
N GLY A 72 16.54 -8.23 -1.92
CA GLY A 72 16.05 -9.60 -1.70
C GLY A 72 16.90 -10.46 -0.75
N HIS A 73 17.95 -9.88 -0.17
CA HIS A 73 18.97 -10.57 0.59
C HIS A 73 19.36 -9.72 1.81
N GLY A 74 18.40 -9.49 2.72
CA GLY A 74 18.79 -9.14 4.08
C GLY A 74 19.75 -10.21 4.61
N LYS A 75 20.76 -9.83 5.40
CA LYS A 75 21.70 -10.78 6.01
C LYS A 75 20.90 -11.94 6.60
N ARG A 76 21.05 -13.13 6.02
CA ARG A 76 20.36 -14.36 6.42
C ARG A 76 20.47 -14.52 7.93
N GLU A 77 19.36 -14.38 8.65
CA GLU A 77 19.26 -15.11 9.91
C GLU A 77 19.19 -16.61 9.54
N PRO A 78 19.96 -17.49 10.18
CA PRO A 78 20.07 -18.91 9.78
C PRO A 78 18.76 -19.72 9.83
N LEU A 79 17.65 -19.12 10.25
CA LEU A 79 16.40 -19.81 10.54
C LEU A 79 15.31 -19.67 9.46
N ASP A 80 15.46 -18.79 8.47
CA ASP A 80 14.40 -18.55 7.48
C ASP A 80 15.00 -18.54 6.07
N ASP A 81 14.93 -19.69 5.38
CA ASP A 81 15.32 -19.87 3.97
C ASP A 81 14.39 -19.12 2.99
N ASN A 82 13.63 -18.13 3.46
CA ASN A 82 12.66 -17.42 2.66
C ASN A 82 13.27 -16.16 2.02
N PRO A 83 13.43 -16.11 0.69
CA PRO A 83 14.08 -15.01 -0.03
C PRO A 83 13.28 -13.68 -0.03
N LEU A 84 12.15 -13.60 0.67
CA LEU A 84 11.28 -12.42 0.75
C LEU A 84 11.11 -11.86 2.17
N TRP A 85 12.04 -12.20 3.08
CA TRP A 85 12.05 -11.75 4.47
C TRP A 85 12.84 -10.45 4.66
N MET A 86 12.25 -9.48 5.37
CA MET A 86 12.89 -8.21 5.73
C MET A 86 12.56 -7.83 7.19
N PRO A 87 13.53 -7.38 8.00
CA PRO A 87 13.25 -6.85 9.34
C PRO A 87 12.28 -5.66 9.29
N HIS A 88 11.35 -5.58 10.26
CA HIS A 88 10.36 -4.49 10.30
C HIS A 88 10.99 -3.07 10.31
N PRO A 89 12.07 -2.78 11.05
CA PRO A 89 12.71 -1.46 11.00
C PRO A 89 13.27 -1.09 9.63
N GLU A 90 13.81 -2.08 8.90
CA GLU A 90 14.31 -1.89 7.53
C GLU A 90 13.15 -1.65 6.57
N PHE A 91 12.04 -2.38 6.71
CA PHE A 91 10.84 -2.15 5.90
C PHE A 91 10.25 -0.76 6.09
N GLU A 92 10.16 -0.28 7.34
CA GLU A 92 9.66 1.07 7.59
C GLU A 92 10.59 2.12 6.96
N LYS A 93 11.90 1.92 7.07
CA LYS A 93 12.92 2.85 6.57
C LYS A 93 13.02 2.86 5.04
N ASP A 94 13.05 1.68 4.42
CA ASP A 94 13.47 1.52 3.02
C ASP A 94 12.27 1.34 2.08
N VAL A 95 11.07 1.02 2.60
CA VAL A 95 9.84 0.89 1.80
C VAL A 95 8.79 1.91 2.21
N VAL A 96 8.38 1.94 3.48
CA VAL A 96 7.21 2.73 3.91
C VAL A 96 7.48 4.23 3.85
N LYS A 97 8.59 4.71 4.43
CA LYS A 97 8.93 6.14 4.41
C LYS A 97 9.13 6.67 2.98
N PRO A 98 9.90 6.00 2.10
CA PRO A 98 10.05 6.43 0.72
C PRO A 98 8.73 6.40 -0.07
N LEU A 99 7.89 5.39 0.15
CA LEU A 99 6.57 5.32 -0.50
C LEU A 99 5.66 6.48 -0.08
N LYS A 100 5.63 6.83 1.22
CA LYS A 100 4.88 8.00 1.71
C LYS A 100 5.38 9.30 1.08
N ALA A 101 6.69 9.51 1.08
CA ALA A 101 7.31 10.69 0.46
C ALA A 101 7.01 10.76 -1.05
N PHE A 102 7.04 9.62 -1.75
CA PHE A 102 6.66 9.53 -3.16
C PHE A 102 5.20 9.94 -3.40
N LEU A 103 4.27 9.39 -2.61
CA LEU A 103 2.85 9.72 -2.71
C LEU A 103 2.57 11.20 -2.44
N GLU A 104 3.26 11.80 -1.45
CA GLU A 104 3.13 13.22 -1.11
C GLU A 104 3.72 14.10 -2.20
N ALA A 105 4.94 13.83 -2.66
CA ALA A 105 5.61 14.61 -3.70
C ALA A 105 4.86 14.59 -5.05
N LYS A 106 4.10 13.53 -5.31
CA LYS A 106 3.30 13.37 -6.54
C LYS A 106 1.84 13.81 -6.38
N GLY A 107 1.41 14.22 -5.19
CA GLY A 107 0.00 14.55 -4.93
C GLY A 107 -0.95 13.36 -5.11
N LEU A 108 -0.45 12.14 -4.90
CA LEU A 108 -1.18 10.88 -5.14
C LEU A 108 -1.87 10.34 -3.88
N LYS A 109 -1.56 10.89 -2.70
CA LYS A 109 -2.00 10.36 -1.40
C LYS A 109 -3.51 10.16 -1.28
N ASP A 110 -4.31 11.11 -1.77
CA ASP A 110 -5.78 11.06 -1.66
C ASP A 110 -6.44 10.44 -2.91
N ARG A 111 -5.65 10.13 -3.94
CA ARG A 111 -6.12 9.56 -5.21
C ARG A 111 -5.94 8.05 -5.28
N ILE A 112 -4.84 7.54 -4.74
CA ILE A 112 -4.52 6.11 -4.80
C ILE A 112 -5.33 5.34 -3.76
N LEU A 113 -6.17 4.43 -4.23
CA LEU A 113 -7.02 3.56 -3.41
C LEU A 113 -6.49 2.13 -3.34
N CYS A 114 -5.59 1.74 -4.26
CA CYS A 114 -5.05 0.38 -4.33
C CYS A 114 -3.55 0.38 -4.60
N LEU A 115 -2.84 -0.47 -3.84
CA LEU A 115 -1.44 -0.79 -4.07
C LEU A 115 -1.34 -2.18 -4.69
N VAL A 116 -0.76 -2.27 -5.88
CA VAL A 116 -0.46 -3.54 -6.54
C VAL A 116 1.03 -3.79 -6.42
N THR A 117 1.41 -4.90 -5.80
CA THR A 117 2.81 -5.33 -5.69
C THR A 117 3.11 -6.41 -6.71
N THR A 118 4.37 -6.48 -7.14
CA THR A 118 4.88 -7.53 -8.04
C THR A 118 5.88 -8.43 -7.32
N LEU A 119 6.32 -9.50 -7.97
CA LEU A 119 7.37 -10.37 -7.44
C LEU A 119 8.61 -9.57 -7.03
N GLY A 120 9.27 -10.01 -5.95
CA GLY A 120 10.46 -9.35 -5.43
C GLY A 120 10.18 -8.18 -4.48
N THR A 121 8.93 -7.89 -4.14
CA THR A 121 8.59 -7.04 -2.98
C THR A 121 8.60 -7.85 -1.68
N PRO A 122 9.10 -7.30 -0.55
CA PRO A 122 9.10 -8.01 0.72
C PRO A 122 7.68 -8.36 1.15
N TYR A 123 7.40 -9.66 1.33
CA TYR A 123 6.09 -10.19 1.71
C TYR A 123 6.08 -10.69 3.16
N ARG A 124 7.26 -11.00 3.71
CA ARG A 124 7.43 -11.38 5.11
C ARG A 124 8.21 -10.32 5.86
N LEU A 125 7.64 -9.87 6.96
CA LEU A 125 8.32 -8.99 7.89
C LEU A 125 8.84 -9.82 9.05
N GLY A 126 10.12 -9.62 9.40
CA GLY A 126 10.71 -10.17 10.61
C GLY A 126 9.84 -9.80 11.81
N GLY A 127 9.61 -10.80 12.68
CA GLY A 127 8.81 -10.64 13.88
C GLY A 127 9.34 -9.51 14.75
N PHE A 128 8.48 -8.93 15.58
CA PHE A 128 8.88 -7.92 16.55
C PHE A 128 10.00 -8.49 17.43
N SER A 129 11.19 -7.88 17.35
CA SER A 129 12.26 -8.18 18.29
C SER A 129 11.85 -7.63 19.65
N PHE A 130 11.57 -8.51 20.61
CA PHE A 130 11.35 -8.10 21.98
C PHE A 130 12.68 -7.61 22.57
N THR A 131 12.63 -6.55 23.38
CA THR A 131 13.82 -6.18 24.17
C THR A 131 14.16 -7.31 25.15
N PRO A 132 15.40 -7.46 25.63
CA PRO A 132 15.76 -8.51 26.59
C PRO A 132 14.88 -8.51 27.86
N VAL A 133 14.41 -7.34 28.27
CA VAL A 133 13.47 -7.17 29.38
C VAL A 133 12.08 -7.71 29.03
N GLN A 134 11.57 -7.39 27.83
CA GLN A 134 10.29 -7.91 27.34
C GLN A 134 10.35 -9.41 27.11
N GLU A 135 11.46 -9.93 26.59
CA GLU A 135 11.66 -11.36 26.38
C GLU A 135 11.70 -12.12 27.71
N LYS A 136 12.39 -11.58 28.72
CA LYS A 136 12.42 -12.15 30.08
C LYS A 136 11.05 -12.11 30.73
N ALA A 137 10.30 -11.01 30.55
CA ALA A 137 8.93 -10.88 31.04
C ALA A 137 7.97 -11.85 30.33
N LEU A 138 8.08 -12.00 29.01
CA LEU A 138 7.34 -12.98 28.21
C LEU A 138 7.66 -14.40 28.70
N ARG A 139 8.94 -14.77 28.78
CA ARG A 139 9.38 -16.09 29.25
C ARG A 139 8.86 -16.40 30.65
N LYS A 140 8.94 -15.43 31.58
CA LYS A 140 8.43 -15.60 32.95
C LYS A 140 6.90 -15.77 32.96
N ALA A 141 6.17 -15.00 32.14
CA ALA A 141 4.73 -15.15 31.97
C ALA A 141 4.36 -16.51 31.33
N PHE A 142 5.14 -16.99 30.37
CA PHE A 142 4.92 -18.26 29.67
C PHE A 142 5.19 -19.49 30.54
N LEU A 143 6.24 -19.44 31.38
CA LEU A 143 6.53 -20.52 32.33
C LEU A 143 5.48 -20.60 33.45
N ALA A 144 4.79 -19.50 33.74
CA ALA A 144 3.77 -19.43 34.78
C ALA A 144 2.39 -19.94 34.34
N ASP A 145 2.03 -19.81 33.06
CA ASP A 145 0.76 -20.33 32.53
C ASP A 145 0.87 -20.78 31.05
N PRO A 146 1.01 -22.09 30.79
CA PRO A 146 1.07 -22.64 29.44
C PRO A 146 -0.20 -22.36 28.59
N LYS A 147 -1.37 -22.15 29.23
CA LYS A 147 -2.62 -21.83 28.52
C LYS A 147 -2.65 -20.38 28.03
N ALA A 148 -1.73 -19.54 28.51
CA ALA A 148 -1.56 -18.18 28.03
C ALA A 148 -1.12 -18.14 26.56
N LEU A 149 -0.40 -19.16 26.05
CA LEU A 149 -0.03 -19.27 24.64
C LEU A 149 -1.25 -19.31 23.72
N THR A 150 -2.27 -20.08 24.10
CA THR A 150 -3.49 -20.22 23.31
C THR A 150 -4.29 -18.92 23.30
N LYS A 151 -4.34 -18.21 24.44
CA LYS A 151 -5.01 -16.89 24.52
C LYS A 151 -4.21 -15.79 23.81
N PHE A 152 -2.88 -15.83 23.88
CA PHE A 152 -2.00 -14.86 23.25
C PHE A 152 -1.98 -15.01 21.73
N SER A 153 -1.92 -16.24 21.21
CA SER A 153 -2.06 -16.50 19.77
C SER A 153 -3.45 -16.09 19.25
N GLN A 154 -4.51 -16.34 20.05
CA GLN A 154 -5.87 -15.86 19.79
C GLN A 154 -6.03 -14.34 19.90
N ALA A 155 -5.16 -13.64 20.63
CA ALA A 155 -5.18 -12.18 20.74
C ALA A 155 -4.41 -11.52 19.59
N LEU A 156 -3.32 -12.14 19.13
CA LEU A 156 -2.55 -11.71 17.97
C LEU A 156 -3.29 -11.91 16.64
N SER A 157 -4.27 -12.83 16.59
CA SER A 157 -5.14 -13.02 15.43
C SER A 157 -6.28 -12.00 15.32
N LYS A 158 -6.48 -11.12 16.31
CA LYS A 158 -7.53 -10.09 16.30
C LYS A 158 -7.03 -8.77 15.67
N PRO A 159 -7.90 -7.98 15.02
CA PRO A 159 -7.52 -6.72 14.39
C PRO A 159 -6.81 -5.75 15.37
N ARG A 160 -5.66 -5.21 14.94
CA ARG A 160 -4.64 -4.47 15.72
C ARG A 160 -5.13 -3.36 16.66
N VAL A 161 -6.35 -2.86 16.51
CA VAL A 161 -6.89 -1.74 17.30
C VAL A 161 -7.11 -2.12 18.77
N HIS A 162 -7.43 -3.38 19.07
CA HIS A 162 -7.72 -3.81 20.46
C HIS A 162 -6.47 -4.21 21.27
N LEU A 163 -5.38 -4.59 20.61
CA LEU A 163 -4.17 -5.10 21.26
C LEU A 163 -3.44 -4.02 22.07
N ASN A 164 -3.36 -2.78 21.54
CA ASN A 164 -2.70 -1.67 22.24
C ASN A 164 -3.46 -1.20 23.49
N LYS A 165 -4.79 -1.34 23.52
CA LYS A 165 -5.61 -1.02 24.69
C LYS A 165 -5.39 -2.04 25.81
N GLN A 166 -5.46 -3.32 25.47
CA GLN A 166 -5.28 -4.41 26.44
C GLN A 166 -3.86 -4.44 27.02
N LEU A 167 -2.85 -4.15 26.19
CA LEU A 167 -1.46 -4.09 26.65
C LEU A 167 -1.22 -2.93 27.64
N ARG A 168 -1.85 -1.76 27.41
CA ARG A 168 -1.79 -0.62 28.34
C ARG A 168 -2.47 -0.93 29.68
N GLU A 169 -3.64 -1.55 29.64
CA GLU A 169 -4.37 -1.95 30.85
C GLU A 169 -3.63 -3.03 31.66
N ALA A 170 -2.95 -3.96 30.99
CA ALA A 170 -2.18 -5.01 31.67
C ALA A 170 -0.91 -4.45 32.34
N LEU A 171 -0.25 -3.46 31.73
CA LEU A 171 0.94 -2.82 32.30
C LEU A 171 0.60 -1.92 33.52
N GLN A 172 -0.58 -1.29 33.51
CA GLN A 172 -1.05 -0.45 34.62
C GLN A 172 -1.46 -1.25 35.87
N ARG A 173 -1.80 -2.53 35.74
CA ARG A 173 -2.15 -3.39 36.90
C ARG A 173 -0.95 -3.98 37.63
N HIS A 174 0.26 -3.83 37.07
CA HIS A 174 1.50 -4.37 37.60
C HIS A 174 2.53 -3.29 37.99
N SER A 175 2.09 -2.03 38.06
CA SER A 175 2.80 -0.94 38.74
C SER A 175 2.13 -0.67 40.09
#